data_AF-A0AAD4M119-F1
#
_entry.id   AF-A0AAD4M119-F1
#
_cell.length_a   1.000
_cell.length_b   1.000
_cell.length_c   1.000
_cell.angle_alpha   90.00
_cell.angle_beta   90.00
_cell.angle_gamma   90.00
#
_symmetry.space_group_name_H-M   'P 1'
#
loop_
_entity.id
_entity.type
_entity.pdbx_description
1 polymer ?
#
loop_
_entity_poly.entity_id
_entity_poly.type
_entity_poly.pdbx_seq_one_letter_code
_entity_poly.pdbx_strand_id
1 'polypeptide(L)'
;MKSLGKHIEAVAGDGTQMTVREEMEINLIRSLIASYFSIVRESVQDLVPKAIMHLLVNYSSQQVQNRLVSSLYKPSLFGELLNEDTGLVAERTRVKALLDAYRDAFKILTEVTLTSASATSSS
;
A
#
# COMPACT_ATOMS: atom_id res chain seq x y z
N MET A 1 -31.58 22.26 3.06
CA MET A 1 -31.07 21.64 4.31
C MET A 1 -31.26 22.59 5.49
N LYS A 2 -32.49 22.79 5.98
CA LYS A 2 -32.84 23.71 7.10
C LYS A 2 -33.66 23.01 8.20
N SER A 3 -33.36 21.76 8.52
CA SER A 3 -34.22 20.95 9.41
C SER A 3 -33.46 20.11 10.43
N LEU A 4 -32.39 20.65 11.01
CA LEU A 4 -31.69 19.96 12.11
C LEU A 4 -31.35 20.86 13.33
N GLY A 5 -31.73 22.14 13.30
CA GLY A 5 -31.51 23.07 14.41
C GLY A 5 -32.70 23.24 15.37
N LYS A 6 -33.80 22.48 15.19
CA LYS A 6 -35.07 22.71 15.90
C LYS A 6 -35.33 21.82 17.12
N HIS A 7 -34.36 21.02 17.56
CA HIS A 7 -34.52 20.10 18.70
C HIS A 7 -33.58 20.36 19.89
N ILE A 8 -32.85 21.48 19.90
CA ILE A 8 -32.01 21.87 21.07
C ILE A 8 -32.69 22.98 21.90
N GLU A 9 -33.92 23.36 21.57
CA GLU A 9 -34.63 24.43 22.28
C GLU A 9 -36.05 23.98 22.61
N ALA A 10 -36.19 23.22 23.72
CA ALA A 10 -37.41 23.15 24.53
C ALA A 10 -37.25 22.10 25.66
N VAL A 11 -36.54 22.47 26.74
CA VAL A 11 -36.92 22.02 28.09
C VAL A 11 -36.75 23.22 29.02
N ALA A 12 -37.61 24.23 28.83
CA ALA A 12 -37.94 25.15 29.91
C ALA A 12 -38.94 24.41 30.81
N GLY A 13 -38.39 23.62 31.74
CA GLY A 13 -39.16 23.01 32.82
C GLY A 13 -39.49 24.07 33.86
N ASP A 14 -40.78 24.20 34.11
CA ASP A 14 -41.48 24.72 35.30
C ASP A 14 -40.67 25.54 36.32
N GLY A 15 -41.04 26.82 36.45
CA GLY A 15 -40.38 27.82 37.27
C GLY A 15 -40.56 27.63 38.77
N THR A 16 -39.87 26.64 39.34
CA THR A 16 -39.47 26.70 40.75
C THR A 16 -38.20 27.55 40.78
N GLN A 17 -38.22 28.70 41.48
CA GLN A 17 -37.02 29.51 41.61
C GLN A 17 -35.90 28.67 42.23
N MET A 18 -34.91 28.30 41.41
CA MET A 18 -33.74 27.56 41.87
C MET A 18 -33.07 28.40 42.95
N THR A 19 -32.75 27.79 44.08
CA THR A 19 -31.95 28.46 45.09
C THR A 19 -30.57 28.78 44.50
N VAL A 20 -29.97 29.89 44.92
CA VAL A 20 -28.61 30.28 44.48
C VAL A 20 -27.61 29.13 44.67
N ARG A 21 -27.82 28.30 45.70
CA ARG A 21 -27.04 27.11 45.97
C ARG A 21 -27.20 26.04 44.89
N GLU A 22 -28.43 25.71 44.50
CA GLU A 22 -28.69 24.72 43.45
C GLU A 22 -28.12 25.20 42.10
N GLU A 23 -28.21 26.49 41.80
CA GLU A 23 -27.61 27.06 40.59
C GLU A 23 -26.08 26.93 40.59
N MET A 24 -25.41 27.18 41.72
CA MET A 24 -23.98 26.95 41.89
C MET A 24 -23.60 25.48 41.73
N GLU A 25 -24.35 24.57 42.34
CA GLU A 25 -24.11 23.12 42.26
C GLU A 25 -24.28 22.60 40.83
N ILE A 26 -25.31 23.05 40.11
CA ILE A 26 -25.52 22.70 38.69
C ILE A 26 -24.36 23.21 37.81
N ASN A 27 -23.89 24.43 38.05
CA ASN A 27 -22.77 25.00 37.30
C ASN A 27 -21.45 24.27 37.58
N LEU A 28 -21.24 23.82 38.82
CA LEU A 28 -20.10 22.99 39.19
C LEU A 28 -20.16 21.64 38.47
N ILE A 29 -21.30 20.95 38.52
CA ILE A 29 -21.49 19.66 37.85
C ILE A 29 -21.24 19.79 36.34
N ARG A 30 -21.77 20.84 35.71
CA ARG A 30 -21.56 21.13 34.28
C ARG A 30 -20.07 21.31 33.96
N SER A 31 -19.35 22.05 34.81
CA SER A 31 -17.91 22.28 34.63
C SER A 31 -17.10 21.00 34.79
N LEU A 32 -17.46 20.15 35.76
CA LEU A 32 -16.81 18.84 35.98
C LEU A 32 -17.02 17.90 34.79
N ILE A 33 -18.25 17.84 34.25
CA ILE A 33 -18.54 17.03 33.05
C ILE A 33 -17.73 17.52 31.85
N ALA A 34 -17.67 18.84 31.63
CA ALA A 34 -16.90 19.41 30.52
C ALA A 34 -15.40 19.12 30.65
N SER A 35 -14.86 19.22 31.86
CA SER A 35 -13.46 18.90 32.16
C SER A 35 -13.16 17.43 31.90
N TYR A 36 -13.99 16.52 32.43
CA TYR A 36 -13.82 15.08 32.22
C TYR A 36 -13.94 14.70 30.74
N PHE A 37 -14.92 15.25 30.03
CA PHE A 37 -15.10 15.01 28.60
C PHE A 37 -13.88 15.47 27.78
N SER A 38 -13.26 16.59 28.16
CA SER A 38 -12.06 17.09 27.50
C SER A 38 -10.89 16.11 27.64
N ILE A 39 -10.66 15.57 28.85
CA ILE A 39 -9.61 14.57 29.11
C ILE A 39 -9.87 13.29 28.30
N VAL A 40 -11.11 12.79 28.31
CA VAL A 40 -11.48 11.59 27.54
C VAL A 40 -11.30 11.82 26.06
N ARG A 41 -11.66 13.00 25.54
CA ARG A 41 -11.49 13.35 24.13
C ARG A 41 -10.02 13.33 23.72
N GLU A 42 -9.13 13.91 24.52
CA GLU A 42 -7.68 13.85 24.27
C GLU A 42 -7.15 12.41 24.30
N SER A 43 -7.61 11.60 25.27
CA SER A 43 -7.23 10.19 25.36
C SER A 43 -7.67 9.39 24.12
N VAL A 44 -8.90 9.60 23.64
CA VAL A 44 -9.41 8.94 22.42
C VAL A 44 -8.62 9.40 21.19
N GLN A 45 -8.29 10.69 21.08
CA GLN A 45 -7.50 11.24 19.99
C GLN A 45 -6.10 10.61 19.89
N ASP A 46 -5.51 10.21 21.02
CA ASP A 46 -4.20 9.56 21.05
C ASP A 46 -4.29 8.03 20.87
N LEU A 47 -5.24 7.38 21.56
CA LEU A 47 -5.35 5.92 21.56
C LEU A 47 -5.84 5.35 20.22
N VAL A 48 -6.75 6.04 19.53
CA VAL A 48 -7.33 5.52 18.27
C VAL A 48 -6.27 5.41 17.16
N PRO A 49 -5.47 6.45 16.87
CA PRO A 49 -4.37 6.32 15.90
C PRO A 49 -3.36 5.25 16.30
N LYS A 50 -3.02 5.13 17.59
CA LYS A 50 -2.11 4.08 18.08
C LYS A 50 -2.66 2.68 17.85
N ALA A 51 -3.96 2.48 18.09
CA ALA A 51 -4.63 1.22 17.83
C ALA A 51 -4.61 0.86 16.33
N ILE A 52 -4.91 1.83 15.45
CA ILE A 52 -4.87 1.61 14.00
C ILE A 52 -3.44 1.29 13.54
N MET A 53 -2.45 2.04 14.02
CA MET A 53 -1.05 1.79 13.71
C MET A 53 -0.61 0.39 14.12
N HIS A 54 -0.95 -0.04 15.33
CA HIS A 54 -0.54 -1.34 15.84
C HIS A 54 -1.28 -2.51 15.16
N LEU A 55 -2.62 -2.45 15.15
CA LEU A 55 -3.47 -3.57 14.75
C LEU A 55 -3.60 -3.73 13.24
N LEU A 56 -3.50 -2.64 12.48
CA LEU A 56 -3.67 -2.68 11.03
C LEU A 56 -2.35 -2.46 10.30
N VAL A 57 -1.71 -1.31 10.50
CA VAL A 57 -0.55 -0.90 9.68
C VAL A 57 0.65 -1.80 9.96
N ASN A 58 1.09 -1.86 11.21
CA ASN A 58 2.25 -2.64 11.63
C ASN A 58 1.99 -4.15 11.45
N TYR A 59 0.80 -4.62 11.84
CA TYR A 59 0.41 -6.01 11.61
C TYR A 59 0.47 -6.39 10.12
N SER A 60 -0.15 -5.59 9.24
CA SER A 60 -0.16 -5.88 7.80
C SER A 60 1.25 -5.85 7.23
N SER A 61 2.06 -4.86 7.60
CA SER A 61 3.45 -4.74 7.14
C SER A 61 4.30 -5.97 7.53
N GLN A 62 4.13 -6.49 8.74
CA GLN A 62 4.87 -7.68 9.20
C GLN A 62 4.36 -8.98 8.57
N GLN A 63 3.05 -9.09 8.36
CA GLN A 63 2.43 -10.33 7.90
C GLN A 63 2.40 -10.47 6.38
N VAL A 64 2.49 -9.37 5.63
CA VAL A 64 2.35 -9.39 4.17
C VAL A 64 3.40 -10.29 3.51
N GLN A 65 4.66 -10.23 3.97
CA GLN A 65 5.72 -11.04 3.37
C GLN A 65 5.48 -12.53 3.55
N ASN A 66 5.17 -12.97 4.78
CA ASN A 66 4.88 -14.37 5.07
C ASN A 66 3.63 -14.87 4.31
N ARG A 67 2.58 -14.04 4.25
CA ARG A 67 1.37 -14.38 3.49
C ARG A 67 1.62 -14.46 2.00
N LEU A 68 2.36 -13.51 1.42
CA LEU A 68 2.69 -13.51 -0.01
C LEU A 68 3.51 -14.73 -0.39
N VAL A 69 4.54 -15.08 0.38
CA VAL A 69 5.34 -16.28 0.14
C VAL A 69 4.46 -17.53 0.20
N SER A 70 3.67 -17.71 1.26
CA SER A 70 2.78 -18.87 1.37
C SER A 70 1.72 -18.93 0.28
N SER A 71 1.23 -17.79 -0.20
CA SER A 71 0.13 -17.73 -1.18
C SER A 71 0.63 -17.91 -2.61
N LEU A 72 1.75 -17.29 -2.97
CA LEU A 72 2.28 -17.24 -4.33
C LEU A 72 3.27 -18.37 -4.62
N TYR A 73 3.98 -18.89 -3.61
CA TYR A 73 4.97 -19.95 -3.78
C TYR A 73 4.30 -21.34 -3.81
N LYS A 74 3.41 -21.55 -4.77
CA LYS A 74 2.71 -22.81 -5.00
C LYS A 74 3.01 -23.30 -6.42
N PRO A 75 3.59 -24.50 -6.60
CA PRO A 75 3.95 -25.02 -7.91
C PRO A 75 2.79 -25.05 -8.92
N SER A 76 1.55 -25.24 -8.45
CA SER A 76 0.35 -25.23 -9.28
C SER A 76 0.04 -23.88 -9.91
N LEU A 77 0.47 -22.77 -9.28
CA LEU A 77 0.25 -21.41 -9.76
C LEU A 77 1.37 -20.91 -10.69
N PHE A 78 2.52 -21.57 -10.72
CA PHE A 78 3.69 -21.08 -11.46
C PHE A 78 3.48 -20.99 -12.96
N GLY A 79 2.72 -21.90 -13.56
CA GLY A 79 2.44 -21.87 -15.00
C GLY A 79 1.71 -20.60 -15.45
N GLU A 80 0.87 -20.04 -14.58
CA GLU A 80 0.13 -18.81 -14.87
C GLU A 80 0.88 -17.56 -14.38
N LEU A 81 1.34 -17.57 -13.12
CA LEU A 81 1.98 -16.40 -12.49
C LEU A 81 3.35 -16.06 -13.07
N LEU A 82 4.11 -17.06 -13.54
CA LEU A 82 5.42 -16.85 -14.16
C LEU A 82 5.33 -16.86 -15.69
N ASN A 83 4.13 -16.80 -16.26
CA ASN A 83 3.98 -16.69 -17.70
C ASN A 83 4.50 -15.33 -18.17
N GLU A 84 5.47 -15.36 -19.09
CA GLU A 84 6.02 -14.14 -19.66
C GLU A 84 5.02 -13.50 -20.65
N ASP A 85 5.12 -12.18 -20.79
CA ASP A 85 4.35 -11.47 -21.80
C ASP A 85 4.74 -11.92 -23.22
N THR A 86 3.73 -12.16 -24.05
CA THR A 86 3.90 -12.69 -25.41
C THR A 86 4.72 -11.74 -26.31
N GLY A 87 4.60 -10.43 -26.13
CA GLY A 87 5.38 -9.45 -26.87
C GLY A 87 6.87 -9.50 -26.50
N LEU A 88 7.16 -9.70 -25.21
CA LEU A 88 8.52 -9.83 -24.71
C LEU A 88 9.20 -11.12 -25.20
N VAL A 89 8.44 -12.22 -25.29
CA VAL A 89 8.90 -13.49 -25.88
C VAL A 89 9.22 -13.30 -27.38
N ALA A 90 8.35 -12.62 -28.12
CA ALA A 90 8.54 -12.36 -29.55
C ALA A 90 9.79 -11.50 -29.79
N GLU A 91 9.97 -10.42 -29.03
CA GLU A 91 11.14 -9.54 -29.18
C GLU A 91 12.43 -10.26 -28.80
N ARG A 92 12.44 -11.05 -27.72
CA ARG A 92 13.60 -11.87 -27.35
C ARG A 92 13.95 -12.85 -28.48
N THR A 93 12.96 -13.45 -29.11
CA THR A 93 13.17 -14.41 -30.20
C THR A 93 13.75 -13.71 -31.44
N ARG A 94 13.24 -12.52 -31.78
CA ARG A 94 13.75 -11.69 -32.88
C ARG A 94 15.22 -11.29 -32.66
N VAL A 95 15.56 -10.80 -31.47
CA VAL A 95 16.92 -10.38 -31.13
C VAL A 95 17.88 -11.57 -31.10
N LYS A 96 17.46 -12.73 -30.60
CA LYS A 96 18.26 -13.97 -30.67
C LYS A 96 18.57 -14.38 -32.10
N ALA A 97 17.55 -14.39 -32.97
CA ALA A 97 17.74 -14.73 -34.38
C ALA A 97 18.73 -13.77 -35.08
N LEU A 98 18.63 -12.47 -34.78
CA LEU A 98 19.56 -11.47 -35.30
C LEU A 98 20.99 -11.69 -34.77
N LEU A 99 21.14 -12.00 -33.48
CA LEU A 99 22.44 -12.30 -32.87
C LEU A 99 23.09 -13.53 -33.51
N ASP A 100 22.32 -14.59 -33.75
CA ASP A 100 22.83 -15.81 -34.37
C ASP A 100 23.27 -15.54 -35.81
N ALA A 101 22.50 -14.76 -36.59
CA ALA A 101 22.91 -14.32 -37.92
C ALA A 101 24.23 -13.53 -37.91
N TYR A 102 24.43 -12.63 -36.93
CA TYR A 102 25.70 -11.91 -36.80
C TYR A 102 26.86 -12.83 -36.41
N ARG A 103 26.63 -13.82 -35.55
CA ARG A 103 27.65 -14.80 -35.18
C ARG A 103 28.08 -15.64 -36.38
N ASP A 104 27.14 -16.06 -37.21
CA ASP A 104 27.45 -16.84 -38.40
C ASP A 104 28.17 -16.00 -39.46
N ALA A 105 27.76 -14.75 -39.67
CA ALA A 105 28.50 -13.80 -40.50
C ALA A 105 29.95 -13.61 -40.02
N PHE A 106 30.15 -13.51 -38.70
CA PHE A 106 31.48 -13.39 -38.11
C PHE A 106 32.35 -14.65 -38.30
N LYS A 107 31.76 -15.85 -38.19
CA LYS A 107 32.47 -17.11 -38.49
C LYS A 107 32.94 -17.15 -39.95
N ILE A 108 32.05 -16.81 -40.88
CA ILE A 108 32.38 -16.77 -42.32
C ILE A 108 33.52 -15.78 -42.57
N LEU A 109 33.47 -14.58 -41.98
CA LEU A 109 34.55 -13.59 -42.10
C LEU A 109 35.89 -14.17 -41.59
N THR A 110 35.86 -14.86 -40.46
CA THR A 110 37.05 -15.50 -39.88
C THR A 110 37.62 -16.59 -40.79
N GLU A 111 36.77 -17.44 -41.37
CA GLU A 111 37.17 -18.49 -42.32
C GLU A 111 37.81 -17.93 -43.60
N VAL A 112 37.25 -16.84 -44.15
CA VAL A 112 37.82 -16.15 -45.32
C VAL A 112 39.18 -15.53 -44.99
N THR A 113 39.31 -14.94 -43.80
CA THR A 113 40.58 -14.33 -43.36
C THR A 113 41.68 -15.39 -43.21
N LEU A 114 41.36 -16.55 -42.63
CA LEU A 114 42.28 -17.70 -42.52
C LEU A 114 42.65 -18.30 -43.89
N THR A 115 41.67 -18.44 -44.80
CA THR A 115 41.92 -18.92 -46.17
C THR A 115 42.82 -17.96 -46.94
N SER A 116 42.57 -16.65 -46.86
CA SER A 116 43.39 -15.64 -47.54
C SER A 116 44.83 -15.59 -47.01
N ALA A 117 45.06 -15.90 -45.73
CA ALA A 117 46.40 -16.02 -45.15
C ALA A 117 47.15 -17.29 -45.58
N SER A 118 46.43 -18.38 -45.88
CA SER A 118 47.03 -19.61 -46.42
C SER A 118 47.34 -19.54 -47.93
N ALA A 119 46.59 -18.72 -48.67
CA ALA A 119 46.82 -18.48 -50.09
C ALA A 119 48.06 -17.62 -50.35
N THR A 120 48.39 -16.68 -49.46
CA THR A 120 49.59 -15.84 -49.57
C THR A 120 50.89 -16.50 -49.13
N SER A 121 50.86 -17.64 -48.42
CA SER A 121 52.05 -18.45 -48.11
C SER A 121 52.40 -19.49 -49.18
N SER A 122 51.55 -19.62 -50.22
CA SER A 122 51.68 -20.63 -51.28
C SER A 122 52.11 -20.03 -52.63
N SER A 123 52.49 -18.76 -52.67
CA SER A 123 53.12 -18.05 -53.80
C SER A 123 54.43 -17.42 -53.34
#